data_AF-A0A920HE32-F1
#
_entry.id   AF-A0A920HE32-F1
#
_cell.length_a   1.000
_cell.length_b   1.000
_cell.length_c   1.000
_cell.angle_alpha   90.00
_cell.angle_beta   90.00
_cell.angle_gamma   90.00
#
_symmetry.space_group_name_H-M   'P 1'
#
loop_
_entity.id
_entity.type
_entity.pdbx_description
1 polymer ?
#
loop_
_entity_poly.entity_id
_entity_poly.type
_entity_poly.pdbx_seq_one_letter_code
_entity_poly.pdbx_strand_id
1 'polypeptide(L)'
;MNGLWNVSDNLPLHMCGLTNLIACSVLFTKLNKRVFEFFYFAGIIGGIQAFLTPQINNYDGSTFEYISYHTSHAGIILIPIFLLTNLNYSITKFSWFRVWVYLNIIIAFIIPFNFQIDSNYMYLASPPDVDNPLLIGEWPYYIFFWEIIVIMFTYTLYVVSTKKFI
;
A
#
# COMPACT_ATOMS: atom_id res chain seq x y z
N MET A 1 -14.69 17.44 18.74
CA MET A 1 -14.51 16.34 17.76
C MET A 1 -14.99 15.07 18.46
N ASN A 2 -15.89 14.28 17.85
CA ASN A 2 -16.75 13.29 18.52
C ASN A 2 -16.03 12.03 19.08
N GLY A 3 -14.74 12.11 19.45
CA GLY A 3 -13.95 10.97 19.94
C GLY A 3 -13.65 9.88 18.90
N LEU A 4 -14.28 9.93 17.73
CA LEU A 4 -14.14 8.94 16.64
C LEU A 4 -12.94 9.16 15.73
N TRP A 5 -12.32 10.35 15.78
CA TRP A 5 -11.16 10.69 14.95
C TRP A 5 -10.01 11.15 15.83
N ASN A 6 -8.85 10.55 15.66
CA ASN A 6 -7.61 10.95 16.28
C ASN A 6 -6.45 10.88 15.26
N VAL A 7 -5.38 11.61 15.56
CA VAL A 7 -4.20 11.72 14.68
C VAL A 7 -3.41 10.41 14.63
N SER A 8 -3.53 9.56 15.63
CA SER A 8 -2.80 8.31 15.76
C SER A 8 -3.36 7.18 14.90
N ASP A 9 -4.65 7.22 14.58
CA ASP A 9 -5.35 6.13 13.87
C ASP A 9 -5.91 6.53 12.50
N ASN A 10 -6.19 7.81 12.26
CA ASN A 10 -7.04 8.23 11.14
C ASN A 10 -6.34 9.06 10.05
N LEU A 11 -5.03 9.30 10.13
CA LEU A 11 -4.29 9.88 9.03
C LEU A 11 -4.13 8.85 7.90
N PRO A 12 -4.11 9.29 6.62
CA PRO A 12 -3.96 8.39 5.48
C PRO A 12 -2.50 7.95 5.26
N LEU A 13 -1.79 7.63 6.34
CA LEU A 13 -0.36 7.27 6.32
C LEU A 13 -0.12 5.77 6.17
N HIS A 14 -1.16 4.94 6.29
CA HIS A 14 -1.09 3.55 5.82
C HIS A 14 -0.89 3.52 4.30
N MET A 15 -0.24 2.45 3.81
CA MET A 15 0.04 2.29 2.38
C MET A 15 -1.21 2.38 1.50
N CYS A 16 -2.31 1.72 1.92
CA CYS A 16 -3.59 1.81 1.22
C CYS A 16 -4.14 3.24 1.22
N GLY A 17 -4.00 3.98 2.32
CA GLY A 17 -4.38 5.40 2.43
C GLY A 17 -3.63 6.27 1.43
N LEU A 18 -2.30 6.16 1.38
CA LEU A 18 -1.48 6.89 0.40
C LEU A 18 -1.88 6.56 -1.05
N THR A 19 -2.08 5.27 -1.36
CA THR A 19 -2.48 4.86 -2.72
C THR A 19 -3.92 5.25 -3.07
N ASN A 20 -4.83 5.29 -2.09
CA ASN A 20 -6.20 5.79 -2.28
C ASN A 20 -6.20 7.28 -2.62
N LEU A 21 -5.36 8.08 -1.96
CA LEU A 21 -5.19 9.50 -2.32
C LEU A 21 -4.70 9.66 -3.76
N ILE A 22 -3.73 8.84 -4.19
CA ILE A 22 -3.27 8.86 -5.57
C ILE A 22 -4.41 8.43 -6.51
N ALA A 23 -5.15 7.37 -6.18
CA ALA A 23 -6.30 6.90 -6.95
C ALA A 23 -7.34 8.00 -7.16
N CYS A 24 -7.69 8.77 -6.12
CA CYS A 24 -8.57 9.93 -6.23
C CYS A 24 -8.02 11.01 -7.16
N SER A 25 -6.70 11.27 -7.12
CA SER A 25 -6.06 12.32 -7.93
C SER A 25 -6.08 12.02 -9.45
N VAL A 26 -6.22 10.74 -9.84
CA VAL A 26 -6.30 10.30 -11.25
C VAL A 26 -7.46 10.94 -12.00
N LEU A 27 -8.57 11.22 -11.31
CA LEU A 27 -9.75 11.83 -11.92
C LEU A 27 -9.56 13.30 -12.29
N PHE A 28 -8.62 13.98 -11.63
CA PHE A 28 -8.42 15.42 -11.78
C PHE A 28 -7.15 15.75 -12.58
N THR A 29 -6.14 14.89 -12.51
CA THR A 29 -4.81 15.18 -13.07
C THR A 29 -4.18 13.93 -13.67
N LYS A 30 -3.37 14.14 -14.71
CA LYS A 30 -2.50 13.07 -15.22
C LYS A 30 -1.39 12.81 -14.22
N LEU A 31 -1.19 11.55 -13.86
CA LEU A 31 -0.09 11.18 -12.98
C LEU A 31 1.22 11.33 -13.74
N ASN A 32 2.22 11.93 -13.09
CA ASN A 32 3.57 11.83 -13.62
C ASN A 32 4.05 10.36 -13.55
N LYS A 33 5.08 10.04 -14.34
CA LYS A 33 5.54 8.66 -14.48
C LYS A 33 5.95 8.00 -13.17
N ARG A 34 6.60 8.73 -12.26
CA ARG A 34 7.11 8.18 -10.99
C ARG A 34 5.98 7.92 -10.01
N VAL A 35 5.01 8.82 -9.92
CA VAL A 35 3.80 8.66 -9.09
C VAL A 35 2.97 7.49 -9.61
N PHE A 36 2.81 7.37 -10.93
CA PHE A 36 2.15 6.22 -11.53
C PHE A 36 2.86 4.91 -11.19
N GLU A 37 4.19 4.82 -11.36
CA GLU A 37 4.94 3.60 -11.01
C GLU A 37 4.77 3.25 -9.52
N PHE A 38 4.90 4.23 -8.62
CA PHE A 38 4.64 4.02 -7.21
C PHE A 38 3.23 3.47 -6.97
N PHE A 39 2.22 4.10 -7.54
CA PHE A 39 0.83 3.66 -7.41
C PHE A 39 0.60 2.26 -8.01
N TYR A 40 1.23 1.96 -9.14
CA TYR A 40 1.14 0.67 -9.81
C TYR A 40 1.66 -0.46 -8.93
N PHE A 41 2.87 -0.32 -8.39
CA PHE A 41 3.46 -1.36 -7.57
C PHE A 41 2.84 -1.40 -6.17
N ALA A 42 2.77 -0.27 -5.47
CA ALA A 42 2.28 -0.21 -4.10
C ALA A 42 0.78 -0.49 -3.98
N GLY A 43 -0.03 0.03 -4.92
CA GLY A 43 -1.48 -0.16 -4.92
C GLY A 43 -1.89 -1.60 -5.19
N ILE A 44 -1.26 -2.26 -6.19
CA ILE A 44 -1.56 -3.65 -6.53
C ILE A 44 -1.09 -4.60 -5.42
N ILE A 45 0.17 -4.49 -4.98
CA ILE A 45 0.73 -5.40 -3.96
C ILE A 45 0.01 -5.20 -2.61
N GLY A 46 -0.13 -3.94 -2.17
CA GLY A 46 -0.81 -3.61 -0.92
C GLY A 46 -2.29 -3.98 -0.95
N GLY A 47 -2.98 -3.72 -2.07
CA GLY A 47 -4.36 -4.12 -2.24
C GLY A 47 -4.54 -5.64 -2.15
N ILE A 48 -3.72 -6.44 -2.85
CA ILE A 48 -3.79 -7.90 -2.78
C ILE A 48 -3.55 -8.39 -1.34
N GLN A 49 -2.56 -7.84 -0.63
CA GLN A 49 -2.32 -8.20 0.78
C GLN A 49 -3.52 -7.88 1.67
N ALA A 50 -4.19 -6.75 1.46
CA ALA A 50 -5.41 -6.39 2.19
C ALA A 50 -6.58 -7.36 1.95
N PHE A 51 -6.66 -7.99 0.77
CA PHE A 51 -7.65 -9.05 0.51
C PHE A 51 -7.28 -10.39 1.15
N LEU A 52 -5.98 -10.73 1.19
CA LEU A 52 -5.50 -11.99 1.75
C LEU A 52 -5.52 -11.99 3.28
N THR A 53 -5.15 -10.87 3.90
CA THR A 53 -5.10 -10.70 5.36
C THR A 53 -5.80 -9.39 5.73
N PRO A 54 -7.14 -9.36 5.67
CA PRO A 54 -7.90 -8.13 5.91
C PRO A 54 -7.78 -7.70 7.37
N GLN A 55 -7.51 -6.41 7.56
CA GLN A 55 -7.48 -5.78 8.87
C GLN A 55 -8.34 -4.52 8.85
N ILE A 56 -9.53 -4.61 9.45
CA ILE A 56 -10.50 -3.52 9.52
C ILE A 56 -10.49 -3.00 10.97
N ASN A 57 -9.67 -1.99 11.24
CA ASN A 57 -9.41 -1.50 12.60
C ASN A 57 -10.67 -1.00 13.33
N ASN A 58 -11.68 -0.49 12.61
CA ASN A 58 -12.93 0.02 13.17
C ASN A 58 -14.15 -0.83 12.78
N TYR A 59 -13.99 -2.15 12.68
CA TYR A 59 -15.10 -3.00 12.30
C TYR A 59 -16.18 -3.01 13.39
N ASP A 60 -17.30 -2.36 13.09
CA ASP A 60 -18.48 -2.26 13.95
C ASP A 60 -19.50 -3.39 13.69
N GLY A 61 -19.13 -4.39 12.89
CA GLY A 61 -20.04 -5.45 12.43
C GLY A 61 -20.94 -5.01 11.28
N SER A 62 -20.82 -3.77 10.78
CA SER A 62 -21.65 -3.30 9.68
C SER A 62 -21.20 -3.86 8.34
N THR A 63 -22.18 -4.15 7.50
CA THR A 63 -21.95 -4.50 6.09
C THR A 63 -21.29 -3.34 5.33
N PHE A 64 -21.50 -2.09 5.78
CA PHE A 64 -20.96 -0.90 5.14
C PHE A 64 -19.43 -0.85 5.26
N GLU A 65 -18.87 -1.00 6.46
CA GLU A 65 -17.41 -0.99 6.66
C GLU A 65 -16.73 -2.11 5.86
N TYR A 66 -17.34 -3.30 5.86
CA TYR A 66 -16.86 -4.42 5.06
C TYR A 66 -16.84 -4.09 3.55
N ILE A 67 -17.94 -3.58 2.99
CA ILE A 67 -18.03 -3.23 1.57
C ILE A 67 -17.08 -2.08 1.23
N SER A 68 -17.01 -1.05 2.07
CA SER A 68 -16.15 0.12 1.89
C SER A 68 -14.67 -0.29 1.86
N TYR A 69 -14.24 -1.14 2.79
CA TYR A 69 -12.90 -1.69 2.82
C TYR A 69 -12.56 -2.44 1.53
N HIS A 70 -13.37 -3.42 1.13
CA HIS A 70 -13.06 -4.22 -0.06
C HIS A 70 -13.16 -3.42 -1.36
N THR A 71 -14.10 -2.47 -1.45
CA THR A 71 -14.27 -1.63 -2.64
C THR A 71 -13.09 -0.68 -2.81
N SER A 72 -12.63 -0.03 -1.74
CA SER A 72 -11.45 0.86 -1.80
C SER A 72 -10.19 0.09 -2.19
N HIS A 73 -9.98 -1.10 -1.62
CA HIS A 73 -8.84 -1.95 -1.97
C HIS A 73 -8.93 -2.51 -3.40
N ALA A 74 -10.12 -2.85 -3.89
CA ALA A 74 -10.31 -3.21 -5.29
C ALA A 74 -9.94 -2.03 -6.22
N GLY A 75 -10.30 -0.80 -5.84
CA GLY A 75 -9.97 0.41 -6.59
C GLY A 75 -8.46 0.60 -6.79
N ILE A 76 -7.67 0.52 -5.72
CA ILE A 76 -6.21 0.70 -5.80
C ILE A 76 -5.48 -0.44 -6.52
N ILE A 77 -6.14 -1.58 -6.74
CA ILE A 77 -5.65 -2.66 -7.63
C ILE A 77 -6.03 -2.36 -9.08
N LEU A 78 -7.31 -2.11 -9.35
CA LEU A 78 -7.85 -2.07 -10.71
C LEU A 78 -7.48 -0.79 -11.46
N ILE A 79 -7.47 0.37 -10.79
CA ILE A 79 -7.16 1.66 -11.43
C ILE A 79 -5.75 1.67 -12.05
N PRO A 80 -4.67 1.32 -11.35
CA PRO A 80 -3.33 1.32 -11.97
C PRO A 80 -3.18 0.27 -13.07
N ILE A 81 -3.88 -0.87 -12.99
CA ILE A 81 -3.94 -1.86 -14.07
C ILE A 81 -4.61 -1.25 -15.30
N PHE A 82 -5.75 -0.57 -15.11
CA PHE A 82 -6.46 0.11 -16.19
C PHE A 82 -5.61 1.21 -16.83
N LEU A 83 -4.90 2.02 -16.02
CA LEU A 83 -4.00 3.04 -16.51
C LEU A 83 -2.88 2.47 -17.40
N LEU A 84 -2.27 1.35 -16.98
CA LEU A 84 -1.22 0.67 -17.74
C LEU A 84 -1.74 0.11 -19.07
N THR A 85 -2.90 -0.54 -19.05
CA THR A 85 -3.42 -1.33 -20.19
C THR A 85 -4.22 -0.50 -21.19
N ASN A 86 -4.94 0.53 -20.73
CA ASN A 86 -5.90 1.27 -21.55
C ASN A 86 -5.54 2.75 -21.75
N LEU A 87 -4.69 3.34 -20.90
CA LEU A 87 -4.38 4.78 -20.95
C LEU A 87 -2.92 5.10 -21.28
N ASN A 88 -2.21 4.19 -21.93
CA ASN A 88 -0.83 4.36 -22.42
C ASN A 88 0.19 4.73 -21.33
N TYR A 89 -0.10 4.45 -20.05
CA TYR A 89 0.92 4.53 -19.02
C TYR A 89 1.94 3.40 -19.21
N SER A 90 3.16 3.60 -18.71
CA SER A 90 4.22 2.60 -18.83
C SER A 90 5.10 2.58 -17.58
N ILE A 91 5.55 1.39 -17.22
CA ILE A 91 6.58 1.17 -16.20
C ILE A 91 7.96 1.10 -16.86
N THR A 92 8.99 1.59 -16.17
CA THR A 92 10.38 1.54 -16.65
C THR A 92 11.15 0.33 -16.10
N LYS A 93 12.27 -0.01 -16.73
CA LYS A 93 13.10 -1.17 -16.39
C LYS A 93 13.50 -1.28 -14.91
N PHE A 94 13.76 -0.15 -14.26
CA PHE A 94 14.18 -0.09 -12.85
C PHE A 94 13.09 0.48 -11.93
N SER A 95 11.84 0.51 -12.39
CA SER A 95 10.71 1.02 -11.61
C SER A 95 10.47 0.20 -10.35
N TRP A 96 10.55 -1.13 -10.42
CA TRP A 96 10.39 -2.02 -9.26
C TRP A 96 11.35 -1.67 -8.11
N PHE A 97 12.64 -1.48 -8.43
CA PHE A 97 13.64 -1.10 -7.43
C PHE A 97 13.47 0.34 -6.95
N ARG A 98 13.12 1.26 -7.85
CA ARG A 98 12.85 2.65 -7.48
C ARG A 98 11.67 2.79 -6.52
N VAL A 99 10.60 2.00 -6.70
CA VAL A 99 9.48 1.98 -5.76
C VAL A 99 9.91 1.42 -4.41
N TRP A 100 10.71 0.36 -4.40
CA TRP A 100 11.30 -0.15 -3.16
C TRP A 100 12.11 0.94 -2.41
N VAL A 101 12.91 1.74 -3.12
CA VAL A 101 13.60 2.90 -2.53
C VAL A 101 12.61 3.96 -2.00
N TYR A 102 11.54 4.28 -2.74
CA TYR A 102 10.52 5.23 -2.28
C TYR A 102 9.79 4.75 -1.02
N LEU A 103 9.50 3.45 -0.91
CA LEU A 103 8.92 2.86 0.29
C LEU A 103 9.86 3.00 1.49
N ASN A 104 11.16 2.74 1.30
CA ASN A 104 12.16 2.93 2.36
C ASN A 104 12.26 4.39 2.81
N ILE A 105 12.19 5.35 1.88
CA ILE A 105 12.14 6.78 2.22
C ILE A 105 10.90 7.08 3.06
N ILE A 106 9.72 6.58 2.66
CA ILE A 106 8.47 6.76 3.41
C ILE A 106 8.58 6.14 4.82
N ILE A 107 9.09 4.90 4.92
CA ILE A 107 9.31 4.20 6.20
C ILE A 107 10.23 5.01 7.12
N ALA A 108 11.32 5.57 6.58
CA ALA A 108 12.26 6.38 7.34
C ALA A 108 11.61 7.64 7.95
N PHE A 109 10.55 8.17 7.34
CA PHE A 109 9.75 9.26 7.90
C PHE A 109 8.65 8.78 8.84
N ILE A 110 7.99 7.66 8.54
CA ILE A 110 6.85 7.17 9.32
C ILE A 110 7.30 6.55 10.66
N ILE A 111 8.43 5.85 10.72
CA ILE A 111 8.95 5.28 11.98
C ILE A 111 9.07 6.35 13.08
N PRO A 112 9.83 7.45 12.90
CA PRO A 112 9.93 8.47 13.94
C PRO A 112 8.60 9.17 14.20
N PHE A 113 7.78 9.38 13.18
CA PHE A 113 6.45 9.97 13.35
C PHE A 113 5.55 9.10 14.24
N ASN A 114 5.54 7.78 14.02
CA ASN A 114 4.80 6.83 14.85
C ASN A 114 5.14 6.96 16.34
N PHE A 115 6.43 7.04 16.67
CA PHE A 115 6.86 7.21 18.07
C PHE A 115 6.52 8.58 18.64
N GLN A 116 6.41 9.63 17.82
CA GLN A 116 6.08 10.98 18.28
C GLN A 116 4.61 11.15 18.67
N ILE A 117 3.70 10.44 18.01
CA ILE A 117 2.25 10.56 18.21
C ILE A 117 1.61 9.27 18.75
N ASP A 118 2.42 8.33 19.22
CA ASP A 118 1.99 7.03 19.74
C ASP A 118 1.05 6.30 18.76
N SER A 119 1.47 6.19 17.50
CA SER A 119 0.70 5.55 16.41
C SER A 119 1.40 4.34 15.82
N ASN A 120 0.66 3.55 15.03
CA ASN A 120 1.18 2.37 14.36
C ASN A 120 0.89 2.35 12.85
N TYR A 121 1.15 3.47 12.16
CA TYR A 121 1.01 3.54 10.71
C TYR A 121 1.94 2.55 10.02
N MET A 122 1.39 1.89 8.98
CA MET A 122 2.06 0.82 8.23
C MET A 122 2.57 -0.35 9.09
N TYR A 123 2.11 -0.45 10.34
CA TYR A 123 2.57 -1.45 11.31
C TYR A 123 4.09 -1.42 11.52
N LEU A 124 4.66 -0.22 11.65
CA LEU A 124 6.09 -0.01 11.81
C LEU A 124 6.53 0.18 13.28
N ALA A 125 5.59 0.37 14.21
CA ALA A 125 5.86 0.48 15.65
C ALA A 125 5.57 -0.84 16.39
N SER A 126 4.57 -1.60 15.93
CA SER A 126 4.24 -2.94 16.41
C SER A 126 3.61 -3.77 15.28
N PRO A 127 3.72 -5.12 15.33
CA PRO A 127 3.09 -5.97 14.33
C PRO A 127 1.57 -5.80 14.35
N PRO A 128 0.88 -6.00 13.21
CA PRO A 128 -0.57 -5.98 13.18
C PRO A 128 -1.16 -7.20 13.89
N ASP A 129 -2.35 -7.05 14.47
CA ASP A 129 -3.09 -8.14 15.11
C ASP A 129 -3.90 -8.95 14.08
N VAL A 130 -3.18 -9.62 13.19
CA VAL A 130 -3.76 -10.50 12.15
C VAL A 130 -2.94 -11.77 11.98
N ASP A 131 -3.60 -12.86 11.64
CA ASP A 131 -2.94 -14.10 11.21
C ASP A 131 -2.38 -13.91 9.80
N ASN A 132 -1.14 -13.45 9.71
CA ASN A 132 -0.42 -13.28 8.45
C ASN A 132 0.88 -14.10 8.46
N PRO A 133 1.01 -15.13 7.61
CA PRO A 133 2.18 -16.01 7.58
C PRO A 133 3.47 -15.30 7.13
N LEU A 134 3.38 -14.09 6.57
CA LEU A 134 4.52 -13.26 6.17
C LEU A 134 5.08 -12.40 7.32
N LEU A 135 4.41 -12.35 8.48
CA LEU A 135 4.94 -11.72 9.68
C LEU A 135 5.92 -12.66 10.37
N ILE A 136 7.20 -12.52 10.01
CA ILE A 136 8.27 -13.39 10.49
C ILE A 136 9.15 -12.61 11.49
N GLY A 137 9.10 -13.01 12.76
CA GLY A 137 9.92 -12.45 13.83
C GLY A 137 9.31 -11.26 14.58
N GLU A 138 9.98 -10.84 15.65
CA GLU A 138 9.54 -9.72 16.50
C GLU A 138 9.99 -8.36 15.93
N TRP A 139 9.47 -7.25 16.47
CA TRP A 139 9.94 -5.92 16.10
C TRP A 139 11.43 -5.73 16.44
N PRO A 140 12.27 -5.17 15.56
CA PRO A 140 12.00 -4.68 14.20
C PRO A 140 12.31 -5.70 13.08
N TYR A 141 12.59 -6.97 13.41
CA TYR A 141 13.03 -8.00 12.47
C TYR A 141 12.02 -8.29 11.36
N TYR A 142 10.72 -8.33 11.66
CA TYR A 142 9.69 -8.55 10.62
C TYR A 142 9.71 -7.45 9.55
N ILE A 143 10.11 -6.21 9.90
CA ILE A 143 10.22 -5.11 8.94
C ILE A 143 11.32 -5.43 7.92
N PHE A 144 12.47 -5.95 8.37
CA PHE A 144 13.55 -6.37 7.47
C PHE A 144 13.14 -7.56 6.58
N PHE A 145 12.39 -8.53 7.10
CA PHE A 145 11.85 -9.62 6.27
C PHE A 145 10.86 -9.07 5.23
N TRP A 146 10.03 -8.11 5.62
CA TRP A 146 9.12 -7.43 4.69
C TRP A 146 9.85 -6.69 3.57
N GLU A 147 11.02 -6.09 3.82
CA GLU A 147 11.82 -5.48 2.76
C GLU A 147 12.19 -6.49 1.66
N ILE A 148 12.58 -7.72 2.06
CA ILE A 148 12.89 -8.81 1.14
C ILE A 148 11.63 -9.26 0.38
N ILE A 149 10.49 -9.33 1.05
CA ILE A 149 9.21 -9.71 0.44
C ILE A 149 8.76 -8.65 -0.57
N VAL A 150 8.83 -7.37 -0.22
CA VAL A 150 8.43 -6.25 -1.08
C VAL A 150 9.32 -6.18 -2.32
N ILE A 151 10.63 -6.35 -2.20
CA ILE A 151 11.51 -6.35 -3.38
C ILE A 151 11.20 -7.54 -4.31
N MET A 152 10.90 -8.73 -3.75
CA MET A 152 10.46 -9.89 -4.53
C MET A 152 9.13 -9.66 -5.24
N PHE A 153 8.13 -9.10 -4.54
CA PHE A 153 6.80 -8.82 -5.11
C PHE A 153 6.86 -7.73 -6.18
N THR A 154 7.57 -6.63 -5.94
CA THR A 154 7.72 -5.56 -6.93
C THR A 154 8.45 -6.06 -8.18
N TYR A 155 9.50 -6.88 -8.02
CA TYR A 155 10.20 -7.49 -9.14
C TYR A 155 9.30 -8.48 -9.91
N THR A 156 8.58 -9.35 -9.20
CA THR A 156 7.67 -10.32 -9.81
C THR A 156 6.58 -9.62 -10.61
N LEU A 157 5.95 -8.60 -10.04
CA LEU A 157 4.94 -7.79 -10.72
C LEU A 157 5.54 -7.11 -11.96
N TYR A 158 6.74 -6.54 -11.87
CA TYR A 158 7.42 -5.96 -13.03
C TYR A 158 7.63 -6.99 -14.16
N VAL A 159 8.07 -8.21 -13.83
CA VAL A 159 8.27 -9.28 -14.82
C VAL A 159 6.94 -9.67 -15.46
N VAL A 160 5.89 -9.86 -14.67
CA VAL A 160 4.55 -10.19 -15.18
C VAL A 160 4.02 -9.10 -16.11
N SER A 161 4.19 -7.84 -15.73
CA SER A 161 3.69 -6.69 -16.50
C SER A 161 4.49 -6.38 -17.77
N THR A 162 5.73 -6.86 -17.87
CA THR A 162 6.61 -6.63 -19.05
C THR A 162 6.75 -7.84 -19.95
N LYS A 163 6.41 -9.05 -19.47
CA LYS A 163 6.21 -10.20 -20.34
C LYS A 163 4.99 -9.91 -21.21
N LYS A 164 5.23 -9.60 -22.50
CA LYS A 164 4.18 -9.58 -23.51
C LYS A 164 3.46 -10.93 -23.43
N PHE A 165 2.14 -10.91 -23.25
CA PHE A 165 1.30 -12.05 -23.61
C PHE A 165 1.47 -12.22 -25.13
N ILE A 166 2.40 -13.08 -25.51
CA ILE A 166 2.65 -13.53 -26.89
C ILE A 166 1.80 -14.77 -27.12
#